data_AF-A0A0Q4XA83-F1
#
_entry.id   AF-A0A0Q4XA83-F1
#
_cell.length_a   1.000
_cell.length_b   1.000
_cell.length_c   1.000
_cell.angle_alpha   90.00
_cell.angle_beta   90.00
_cell.angle_gamma   90.00
#
_symmetry.space_group_name_H-M   'P 1'
#
loop_
_entity.id
_entity.type
_entity.pdbx_description
1 polymer ?
#
loop_
_entity_poly.entity_id
_entity_poly.type
_entity_poly.pdbx_seq_one_letter_code
_entity_poly.pdbx_strand_id
1 'polypeptide(L)'
;MSDPKGVSWAYDGSSRLLDGIDVGHHGFRGVNGSKASVQGLAKTGRTMTIGRVHSPEINEGVYAGGALRLQQGYNKGPSTWAVSHVVPYQDGARSILTLQDGRWRAGEKPRVSISSARVA
;
A
#
# COMPACT_ATOMS: atom_id res chain seq x y z
N MET A 1 15.18 -4.82 23.98
CA MET A 1 14.39 -5.82 23.24
C MET A 1 15.14 -6.08 21.94
N SER A 2 15.58 -7.31 21.68
CA SER A 2 16.30 -7.62 20.45
C SER A 2 15.35 -7.59 19.26
N ASP A 3 15.85 -7.24 18.08
CA ASP A 3 15.05 -7.29 16.87
C ASP A 3 14.47 -8.70 16.62
N PRO A 4 13.25 -8.81 16.06
CA PRO A 4 12.68 -10.10 15.72
C PRO A 4 13.54 -10.79 14.65
N LYS A 5 13.73 -12.10 14.78
CA LYS A 5 14.42 -12.89 13.74
C LYS A 5 13.69 -12.75 12.40
N GLY A 6 14.44 -12.55 11.32
CA GLY A 6 13.89 -12.44 9.97
C GLY A 6 13.26 -11.09 9.62
N VAL A 7 13.40 -10.08 10.48
CA VAL A 7 12.96 -8.71 10.20
C VAL A 7 14.16 -7.86 9.81
N SER A 8 14.05 -7.17 8.67
CA SER A 8 14.97 -6.12 8.26
C SER A 8 14.23 -4.78 8.29
N TRP A 9 14.74 -3.82 9.05
CA TRP A 9 14.18 -2.48 9.12
C TRP A 9 14.76 -1.59 8.01
N ALA A 10 13.88 -0.88 7.30
CA ALA A 10 14.27 0.26 6.49
C ALA A 10 14.10 1.52 7.34
N TYR A 11 15.17 2.29 7.49
CA TYR A 11 15.16 3.54 8.25
C TYR A 11 14.86 4.72 7.34
N ASP A 12 14.45 5.83 7.94
CA ASP A 12 14.19 7.07 7.22
C ASP A 12 15.43 7.54 6.43
N GLY A 13 15.23 7.91 5.17
CA GLY A 13 16.32 8.23 4.23
C GLY A 13 16.95 7.02 3.53
N SER A 14 16.58 5.79 3.89
CA SER A 14 17.01 4.57 3.18
C SER A 14 15.96 4.09 2.17
N SER A 15 16.43 3.44 1.11
CA SER A 15 15.58 2.76 0.13
C SER A 15 15.72 1.25 0.30
N ARG A 16 14.64 0.51 0.08
CA ARG A 16 14.63 -0.96 0.06
C ARG A 16 13.81 -1.42 -1.12
N LEU A 17 14.40 -2.26 -1.98
CA LEU A 17 13.70 -2.76 -3.15
C LEU A 17 13.18 -4.18 -2.91
N LEU A 18 11.95 -4.41 -3.33
CA LEU A 18 11.30 -5.71 -3.41
C LEU A 18 10.64 -5.81 -4.79
N ASP A 19 11.11 -6.73 -5.63
CA ASP A 19 10.56 -6.96 -6.98
C ASP A 19 10.40 -5.66 -7.80
N GLY A 20 11.42 -4.80 -7.75
CA GLY A 20 11.45 -3.50 -8.45
C GLY A 20 10.71 -2.36 -7.74
N ILE A 21 9.97 -2.64 -6.67
CA ILE A 21 9.19 -1.66 -5.88
C ILE A 21 10.04 -1.12 -4.73
N ASP A 22 10.07 0.20 -4.55
CA ASP A 22 10.63 0.78 -3.32
C ASP A 22 9.62 0.66 -2.17
N VAL A 23 10.02 -0.04 -1.12
CA VAL A 23 9.25 -0.28 0.12
C VAL A 23 9.94 0.33 1.35
N GLY A 24 11.08 1.02 1.18
CA GLY A 24 11.76 1.70 2.28
C GLY A 24 11.21 3.11 2.55
N HIS A 25 10.62 3.72 1.52
CA HIS A 25 10.11 5.08 1.60
C HIS A 25 8.73 5.15 2.27
N HIS A 26 8.67 5.50 3.56
CA HIS A 26 7.40 5.55 4.31
C HIS A 26 6.36 6.54 3.74
N GLY A 27 6.82 7.62 3.07
CA GLY A 27 5.97 8.65 2.47
C GLY A 27 5.76 9.91 3.31
N PHE A 28 6.60 10.14 4.33
CA PHE A 28 6.58 11.38 5.13
C PHE A 28 7.32 12.53 4.45
N ARG A 29 8.51 12.26 3.89
CA ARG A 29 9.35 13.24 3.20
C ARG A 29 9.09 13.18 1.69
N GLY A 30 8.95 14.34 1.08
CA GLY A 30 8.91 14.54 -0.36
C GLY A 30 10.23 15.08 -0.89
N VAL A 31 10.23 15.48 -2.16
CA VAL A 31 11.38 16.08 -2.83
C VAL A 31 11.89 17.29 -2.03
N ASN A 32 13.21 17.40 -1.88
CA ASN A 32 13.88 18.47 -1.12
C ASN A 32 13.41 18.61 0.33
N GLY A 33 12.98 17.52 0.97
CA GLY A 33 12.53 17.52 2.37
C GLY A 33 11.14 18.13 2.60
N SER A 34 10.39 18.43 1.54
CA SER A 34 9.00 18.86 1.63
C SER A 34 8.09 17.79 2.26
N LYS A 35 6.85 18.14 2.57
CA LYS A 35 5.84 17.14 2.97
C LYS A 35 5.45 16.33 1.72
N ALA A 36 5.57 15.00 1.80
CA ALA A 36 5.20 14.15 0.67
C ALA A 36 3.69 14.10 0.42
N SER A 37 3.35 13.89 -0.85
CA SER A 37 2.03 13.46 -1.33
C SER A 37 2.21 12.37 -2.38
N VAL A 38 1.18 11.56 -2.62
CA VAL A 38 1.23 10.50 -3.64
C VAL A 38 1.52 11.09 -5.02
N GLN A 39 0.85 12.20 -5.37
CA GLN A 39 1.05 12.93 -6.62
C GLN A 39 2.47 13.48 -6.75
N GLY A 40 3.05 13.99 -5.66
CA GLY A 40 4.41 14.52 -5.66
C GLY A 40 5.46 13.43 -5.83
N LEU A 41 5.24 12.27 -5.20
CA LEU A 41 6.13 11.13 -5.32
C LEU A 41 6.01 10.45 -6.70
N ALA A 42 4.82 10.41 -7.31
CA ALA A 42 4.62 9.87 -8.65
C ALA A 42 5.54 10.54 -9.68
N LYS A 43 5.67 11.87 -9.59
CA LYS A 43 6.55 12.68 -10.46
C LYS A 43 8.04 12.32 -10.38
N THR A 44 8.47 11.56 -9.37
CA THR A 44 9.87 11.07 -9.30
C THR A 44 10.15 9.94 -10.28
N GLY A 45 9.10 9.35 -10.87
CA GLY A 45 9.20 8.20 -11.78
C GLY A 45 9.53 6.88 -11.08
N ARG A 46 9.68 6.88 -9.74
CA ARG A 46 10.00 5.68 -8.98
C ARG A 46 8.74 4.90 -8.65
N THR A 47 8.76 3.60 -8.94
CA THR A 47 7.77 2.65 -8.43
C THR A 47 7.91 2.53 -6.91
N MET A 48 6.88 2.89 -6.14
CA MET A 48 6.93 2.93 -4.67
C MET A 48 5.66 2.38 -4.03
N THR A 49 5.80 1.82 -2.83
CA THR A 49 4.67 1.54 -1.92
C THR A 49 4.89 2.28 -0.60
N ILE A 50 3.91 3.11 -0.20
CA ILE A 50 4.02 4.01 0.95
C ILE A 50 2.87 3.80 1.95
N GLY A 51 3.05 4.24 3.20
CA GLY A 51 2.08 4.01 4.30
C GLY A 51 1.66 5.26 5.09
N ARG A 52 2.11 6.46 4.69
CA ARG A 52 1.91 7.68 5.48
C ARG A 52 0.54 8.36 5.29
N VAL A 53 -0.03 8.30 4.09
CA VAL A 53 -1.06 9.25 3.63
C VAL A 53 -2.50 8.92 4.07
N HIS A 54 -2.70 7.81 4.78
CA HIS A 54 -3.94 7.37 5.44
C HIS A 54 -5.16 7.08 4.55
N SER A 55 -5.28 7.74 3.41
CA SER A 55 -6.22 7.40 2.35
C SER A 55 -5.51 6.49 1.33
N PRO A 56 -6.08 5.32 0.99
CA PRO A 56 -5.53 4.49 -0.07
C PRO A 56 -5.61 5.22 -1.41
N GLU A 57 -4.55 5.15 -2.21
CA GLU A 57 -4.47 5.81 -3.51
C GLU A 57 -3.52 5.04 -4.43
N ILE A 58 -3.82 5.03 -5.73
CA ILE A 58 -2.89 4.61 -6.78
C ILE A 58 -2.68 5.81 -7.69
N ASN A 59 -1.43 6.22 -7.85
CA ASN A 59 -1.04 7.23 -8.82
C ASN A 59 0.25 6.81 -9.52
N GLU A 60 0.14 6.48 -10.80
CA GLU A 60 1.23 5.91 -11.61
C GLU A 60 1.90 4.72 -10.88
N GLY A 61 3.20 4.78 -10.62
CA GLY A 61 3.96 3.74 -9.93
C GLY A 61 3.82 3.75 -8.40
N VAL A 62 3.13 4.73 -7.82
CA VAL A 62 3.03 4.93 -6.37
C VAL A 62 1.71 4.39 -5.83
N TYR A 63 1.83 3.43 -4.92
CA TYR A 63 0.70 2.80 -4.24
C TYR A 63 0.73 3.20 -2.77
N ALA A 64 -0.35 3.80 -2.29
CA ALA A 64 -0.49 4.18 -0.89
C ALA A 64 -1.44 3.22 -0.16
N GLY A 65 -0.97 2.67 0.96
CA GLY A 65 -1.83 2.01 1.93
C GLY A 65 -2.70 3.01 2.70
N GLY A 66 -3.69 2.47 3.40
CA GLY A 66 -4.60 3.24 4.24
C GLY A 66 -4.09 3.42 5.67
N ALA A 67 -4.98 3.81 6.58
CA ALA A 67 -4.70 3.90 8.01
C ALA A 67 -5.23 2.68 8.76
N LEU A 68 -4.41 2.10 9.64
CA LEU A 68 -4.86 1.00 10.52
C LEU A 68 -5.64 1.49 11.75
N ARG A 69 -5.70 2.81 11.96
CA ARG A 69 -6.53 3.47 12.97
C ARG A 69 -7.21 4.67 12.34
N LEU A 70 -8.53 4.59 12.17
CA LEU A 70 -9.34 5.61 11.51
C LEU A 70 -9.75 6.76 12.43
N GLN A 71 -9.68 6.61 13.75
CA GLN A 71 -10.08 7.67 14.69
C GLN A 71 -8.84 8.21 15.41
N GLN A 72 -8.32 9.33 14.91
CA GLN A 72 -7.14 10.03 15.46
C GLN A 72 -7.50 11.32 16.21
N GLY A 73 -8.78 11.73 16.19
CA GLY A 73 -9.30 12.88 16.93
C GLY A 73 -9.20 14.22 16.20
N TYR A 74 -8.24 14.39 15.28
CA TYR A 74 -8.15 15.57 14.41
C TYR A 74 -8.91 15.41 13.08
N ASN A 75 -9.20 14.18 12.67
CA ASN A 75 -9.84 13.86 11.41
C ASN A 75 -11.38 13.82 11.56
N LYS A 76 -11.97 14.98 11.86
CA LYS A 76 -13.42 15.14 12.04
C LYS A 76 -14.11 15.47 10.71
N GLY A 77 -15.28 14.88 10.47
CA GLY A 77 -16.06 15.05 9.23
C GLY A 77 -15.87 13.91 8.23
N PRO A 78 -16.46 14.02 7.02
CA PRO A 78 -16.28 13.03 5.95
C PRO A 78 -14.79 12.80 5.66
N SER A 79 -14.39 11.53 5.54
CA SER A 79 -12.99 11.14 5.37
C SER A 79 -12.85 10.11 4.28
N THR A 80 -11.74 10.18 3.56
CA THR A 80 -11.33 9.17 2.58
C THR A 80 -10.40 8.11 3.20
N TRP A 81 -10.16 8.17 4.51
CA TRP A 81 -9.32 7.21 5.21
C TRP A 81 -10.01 5.86 5.26
N ALA A 82 -9.25 4.81 4.97
CA ALA A 82 -9.74 3.44 5.03
C ALA A 82 -8.66 2.53 5.61
N VAL A 83 -9.08 1.42 6.21
CA VAL A 83 -8.15 0.36 6.60
C VAL A 83 -7.77 -0.37 5.32
N SER A 84 -6.54 -0.19 4.85
CA SER A 84 -6.14 -0.73 3.56
C SER A 84 -4.67 -1.13 3.55
N HIS A 85 -4.39 -2.27 2.94
CA HIS A 85 -3.04 -2.80 2.75
C HIS A 85 -2.67 -2.81 1.27
N VAL A 86 -1.39 -2.66 0.96
CA VAL A 86 -0.86 -2.91 -0.39
C VAL A 86 -0.20 -4.27 -0.38
N VAL A 87 -0.64 -5.16 -1.28
CA VAL A 87 -0.08 -6.50 -1.45
C VAL A 87 0.71 -6.53 -2.75
N PRO A 88 2.05 -6.72 -2.70
CA PRO A 88 2.86 -6.95 -3.87
C PRO A 88 2.77 -8.40 -4.35
N TYR A 89 2.84 -8.58 -5.67
CA TYR A 89 3.06 -9.85 -6.33
C TYR A 89 4.51 -9.95 -6.81
N GLN A 90 4.98 -11.15 -7.12
CA GLN A 90 6.38 -11.42 -7.47
C GLN A 90 6.84 -10.76 -8.77
N ASP A 91 5.89 -10.33 -9.62
CA ASP A 91 6.16 -9.62 -10.88
C ASP A 91 6.23 -8.09 -10.71
N GLY A 92 6.14 -7.58 -9.47
CA GLY A 92 6.12 -6.15 -9.18
C GLY A 92 4.75 -5.50 -9.35
N ALA A 93 3.73 -6.23 -9.80
CA ALA A 93 2.34 -5.78 -9.74
C ALA A 93 1.87 -5.73 -8.29
N ARG A 94 0.85 -4.92 -8.02
CA ARG A 94 0.33 -4.68 -6.66
C ARG A 94 -1.18 -4.55 -6.67
N SER A 95 -1.81 -4.89 -5.55
CA SER A 95 -3.21 -4.60 -5.30
C SER A 95 -3.39 -3.88 -3.97
N ILE A 96 -4.37 -2.98 -3.91
CA ILE A 96 -4.85 -2.42 -2.64
C ILE A 96 -5.99 -3.29 -2.15
N LEU A 97 -5.87 -3.81 -0.93
CA LEU A 97 -6.90 -4.55 -0.23
C LEU A 97 -7.49 -3.64 0.85
N THR A 98 -8.70 -3.15 0.61
CA THR A 98 -9.46 -2.36 1.57
C THR A 98 -10.32 -3.28 2.43
N LEU A 99 -10.23 -3.10 3.75
CA LEU A 99 -11.04 -3.83 4.71
C LEU A 99 -12.32 -3.04 5.01
N GLN A 100 -13.44 -3.74 4.99
CA GLN A 100 -14.75 -3.26 5.41
C GLN A 100 -15.29 -4.22 6.47
N ASP A 101 -15.61 -3.70 7.65
CA ASP A 101 -16.04 -4.49 8.81
C ASP A 101 -15.11 -5.68 9.12
N GLY A 102 -13.80 -5.45 9.02
CA GLY A 102 -12.77 -6.46 9.24
C GLY A 102 -12.65 -7.52 8.14
N ARG A 103 -13.36 -7.36 7.02
CA ARG A 103 -13.35 -8.29 5.88
C ARG A 103 -12.70 -7.65 4.66
N TRP A 104 -11.93 -8.45 3.91
CA TRP A 104 -11.31 -8.03 2.65
C TRP A 104 -12.08 -8.48 1.40
N ARG A 105 -13.13 -9.31 1.58
CA ARG A 105 -14.02 -9.80 0.52
C ARG A 105 -15.43 -10.03 1.05
N ALA A 106 -16.39 -10.16 0.14
CA ALA A 106 -17.74 -10.60 0.46
C ALA A 106 -17.75 -12.00 1.13
N GLY A 107 -18.79 -12.28 1.93
CA GLY A 107 -18.86 -13.47 2.79
C GLY A 107 -18.98 -14.80 2.04
N GLU A 108 -19.43 -14.80 0.78
CA GLU A 108 -19.49 -16.01 -0.02
C GLU A 108 -18.15 -16.31 -0.68
N LYS A 109 -17.74 -17.59 -0.69
CA LYS A 109 -16.60 -18.02 -1.50
C LYS A 109 -16.93 -17.77 -2.97
N PRO A 110 -16.00 -17.20 -3.78
CA PRO A 110 -16.21 -17.07 -5.20
C PRO A 110 -16.54 -18.45 -5.80
N ARG A 111 -17.67 -18.57 -6.50
CA ARG A 111 -17.94 -19.75 -7.33
C ARG A 111 -17.08 -19.63 -8.58
N VAL A 112 -15.86 -20.18 -8.51
CA VAL A 112 -14.98 -20.26 -9.68
C VAL A 112 -15.47 -21.42 -10.55
N SER A 113 -16.24 -21.10 -11.58
CA SER A 113 -16.47 -22.01 -12.70
C SER A 113 -15.35 -21.82 -13.70
N ILE A 114 -14.34 -22.68 -13.64
CA ILE A 114 -13.41 -22.80 -14.77
C ILE A 114 -14.21 -23.55 -15.84
N SER A 115 -14.62 -22.87 -16.92
CA SER A 115 -15.11 -23.59 -18.08
C SER A 115 -13.95 -24.48 -18.52
N SER A 116 -14.15 -25.79 -18.46
CA SER A 116 -13.21 -26.75 -19.03
C SER A 116 -13.04 -26.36 -20.49
N ALA A 117 -11.92 -25.70 -20.80
CA ALA A 117 -11.52 -25.45 -22.17
C ALA A 117 -11.57 -26.80 -22.87
N ARG A 118 -12.34 -26.88 -23.95
CA ARG A 118 -12.31 -28.05 -24.83
C ARG A 118 -10.87 -28.20 -25.28
N VAL A 119 -10.21 -29.25 -24.80
CA VAL A 119 -8.96 -29.72 -25.37
C VAL A 119 -9.29 -30.09 -26.81
N ALA A 120 -8.76 -29.33 -27.76
CA ALA A 120 -8.73 -29.65 -29.18
C ALA A 120 -7.31 -30.08 -29.54
#